data_AF-A0A7S3MRR7-F1
#
_entry.id   AF-A0A7S3MRR7-F1
#
_cell.length_a   1.000
_cell.length_b   1.000
_cell.length_c   1.000
_cell.angle_alpha   90.00
_cell.angle_beta   90.00
_cell.angle_gamma   90.00
#
_symmetry.space_group_name_H-M   'P 1'
#
loop_
_entity.id
_entity.type
_entity.pdbx_description
1 polymer ?
#
loop_
_entity_poly.entity_id
_entity_poly.type
_entity_poly.pdbx_seq_one_letter_code
_entity_poly.pdbx_strand_id
1 'polypeptide(L)'
;MLQNALGGNSKTYMICAIRPGAKYFDETVNTLRYADRAKQIKNKAVVNENPQDKLIRELKAENERLKKELETAGGPAQVITKEDEDSKKQLSLMQEQLEANQRAMAEMEKSWEDKLKETKEKEAAEEKQREEEEKAKMAGTPHLINLNEDPLLDRKVIYSINDTEPLTCGRRKKGSDHKLQLGGTGIEPEHCKFEHQADGSVKLIPLVTKSMKNIKVNGKCIEDRDGVTLKPNDRVCIGPSAVFLFKHKDKESEASMPDPEDDPISFDFASEEVINVENADQIAAEEDYKRKEQEDSKNALKALEEKLEAETRKKKEEIEKMKEGMEGADAAKKEELVVLEASLVKQNEEKIAKLLAENIRKKNLEAEYNRISKQLNQLLPQVNEANLAASELNRDIKFNTKMVKKIDPNKAGGLSQGKTEILVKVDNNDEKYYYEWPLDKFENRLFMIKEMLEEYFDTGILPVIDKHADPFWDPPSPILIGQSFLQLQPLGCCIENEMTAGILSIDGRGGKQGDLRIGYKPCTETGDTNEDNLPEEFLVESPDQLLGLSNLNFLVEVDSAMNLPSNLCYNPFVKYHFQ
;
A
#
# COMPACT_ATOMS: atom_id res chain seq x y z
N MET A 1 -6.46 29.03 -26.44
CA MET A 1 -6.21 29.64 -25.11
C MET A 1 -4.73 29.86 -24.79
N LEU A 2 -3.77 29.05 -25.27
CA LEU A 2 -2.35 29.16 -24.86
C LEU A 2 -1.41 29.86 -25.87
N GLN A 3 -1.93 30.51 -26.91
CA GLN A 3 -1.10 31.11 -27.97
C GLN A 3 -0.15 32.20 -27.44
N ASN A 4 -0.55 32.94 -26.39
CA ASN A 4 0.31 33.95 -25.76
C ASN A 4 1.39 33.33 -24.83
N ALA A 5 1.30 32.04 -24.51
CA ALA A 5 2.25 31.35 -23.63
C ALA A 5 3.48 30.82 -24.39
N LEU A 6 3.41 30.59 -25.70
CA LEU A 6 4.51 30.07 -26.50
C LEU A 6 4.92 31.10 -27.57
N GLY A 7 5.93 31.93 -27.25
CA GLY A 7 6.41 33.01 -28.12
C GLY A 7 5.68 34.35 -27.94
N GLY A 8 4.81 34.47 -26.94
CA GLY A 8 4.01 35.67 -26.67
C GLY A 8 4.40 36.43 -25.39
N ASN A 9 3.46 37.23 -24.89
CA ASN A 9 3.62 38.00 -23.66
C ASN A 9 3.25 37.16 -22.41
N SER A 10 4.15 36.27 -21.99
CA SER A 10 3.98 35.44 -20.79
C SER A 10 5.32 34.96 -20.24
N LYS A 11 5.43 34.83 -18.91
CA LYS A 11 6.52 34.08 -18.25
C LYS A 11 6.09 32.62 -18.13
N THR A 12 6.61 31.78 -19.01
CA THR A 12 6.16 30.39 -19.14
C THR A 12 7.22 29.44 -18.60
N TYR A 13 6.79 28.53 -17.73
CA TYR A 13 7.61 27.46 -17.17
C TYR A 13 7.06 26.12 -17.67
N MET A 14 7.94 25.25 -18.11
CA MET A 14 7.60 23.88 -18.49
C MET A 14 8.20 22.93 -17.45
N ILE A 15 7.34 22.15 -16.79
CA ILE A 15 7.74 21.10 -15.85
C ILE A 15 7.52 19.77 -16.53
N CYS A 16 8.60 18.99 -16.67
CA CYS A 16 8.57 17.68 -17.30
C CYS A 16 8.65 16.60 -16.22
N ALA A 17 7.58 15.84 -16.02
CA ALA A 17 7.59 14.68 -15.14
C ALA A 17 8.17 13.48 -15.90
N ILE A 18 9.22 12.86 -15.35
CA ILE A 18 9.87 11.68 -15.93
C ILE A 18 9.88 10.54 -14.93
N ARG A 19 9.78 9.29 -15.41
CA ARG A 19 9.80 8.10 -14.58
C ARG A 19 11.17 7.42 -14.64
N PRO A 20 11.85 7.18 -13.51
CA PRO A 20 13.12 6.47 -13.52
C PRO A 20 12.89 4.98 -13.81
N GLY A 21 13.50 4.46 -14.88
CA GLY A 21 13.49 3.03 -15.23
C GLY A 21 13.84 2.76 -16.69
N ALA A 22 14.62 1.70 -16.95
CA ALA A 22 15.12 1.37 -18.29
C ALA A 22 14.00 1.08 -19.31
N LYS A 23 12.84 0.59 -18.86
CA LYS A 23 11.67 0.31 -19.69
C LYS A 23 11.05 1.58 -20.32
N TYR A 24 11.23 2.74 -19.69
CA TYR A 24 10.65 4.01 -20.12
C TYR A 24 11.69 4.95 -20.74
N PHE A 25 12.84 4.39 -21.13
CA PHE A 25 13.97 5.16 -21.64
C PHE A 25 13.57 6.01 -22.85
N ASP A 26 12.87 5.43 -23.83
CA ASP A 26 12.48 6.13 -25.06
C ASP A 26 11.49 7.28 -24.78
N GLU A 27 10.52 7.06 -23.89
CA GLU A 27 9.54 8.10 -23.50
C GLU A 27 10.20 9.23 -22.70
N THR A 28 11.12 8.88 -21.80
CA THR A 28 11.90 9.86 -21.05
C THR A 28 12.80 10.68 -21.98
N VAL A 29 13.45 10.04 -22.96
CA VAL A 29 14.27 10.74 -23.96
C VAL A 29 13.42 11.64 -24.84
N ASN A 30 12.24 11.21 -25.27
CA ASN A 30 11.33 12.05 -26.05
C ASN A 30 10.85 13.27 -25.27
N THR A 31 10.51 13.09 -24.00
CA THR A 31 10.13 14.18 -23.08
C THR A 31 11.28 15.17 -22.89
N LEU A 32 12.50 14.69 -22.70
CA LEU A 32 13.70 15.53 -22.57
C LEU A 32 14.03 16.27 -23.88
N ARG A 33 13.88 15.63 -25.04
CA ARG A 33 14.04 16.28 -26.36
C ARG A 33 13.00 17.37 -26.59
N TYR A 34 11.78 17.17 -26.11
CA TYR A 34 10.75 18.20 -26.17
C TYR A 34 11.07 19.36 -25.22
N ALA A 35 11.54 19.07 -24.01
CA ALA A 35 12.00 20.07 -23.05
C ALA A 35 13.14 20.93 -23.62
N ASP A 36 14.10 20.31 -24.31
CA ASP A 36 15.22 21.02 -24.95
C ASP A 36 14.74 21.97 -26.07
N ARG A 37 13.77 21.54 -26.89
CA ARG A 37 13.14 22.42 -27.88
C ARG A 37 12.34 23.56 -27.23
N ALA A 38 11.58 23.25 -26.18
CA ALA A 38 10.79 24.25 -25.46
C ALA A 38 11.66 25.34 -24.82
N LYS A 39 12.86 24.98 -24.33
CA LYS A 39 13.86 25.93 -23.81
C LYS A 39 14.32 26.96 -24.85
N GLN A 40 14.27 26.63 -26.15
CA GLN A 40 14.69 27.53 -27.22
C GLN A 40 13.64 28.61 -27.54
N ILE A 41 12.41 28.45 -27.06
CA ILE A 41 11.33 29.42 -27.27
C ILE A 41 11.60 30.67 -26.43
N LYS A 42 11.78 31.81 -27.09
CA LYS A 42 12.01 33.10 -26.44
C LYS A 42 10.71 33.87 -26.33
N ASN A 43 10.17 33.96 -25.13
CA ASN A 43 9.03 34.83 -24.83
C ASN A 43 9.51 36.27 -24.58
N LYS A 44 8.69 37.24 -24.98
CA LYS A 44 8.90 38.65 -24.67
C LYS A 44 7.81 39.08 -23.70
N ALA A 45 8.06 38.84 -22.41
CA ALA A 45 7.16 39.26 -21.36
C ALA A 45 7.27 40.78 -21.16
N VAL A 46 6.19 41.50 -21.47
CA VAL A 46 5.99 42.92 -21.20
C VAL A 46 4.98 43.03 -20.06
N VAL A 47 5.23 43.94 -19.12
CA VAL A 47 4.29 44.21 -18.03
C VAL A 47 2.97 44.67 -18.65
N ASN A 48 1.90 43.87 -18.47
CA ASN A 48 0.56 44.24 -18.89
C ASN A 48 0.02 45.25 -17.89
N GLU A 49 0.41 46.52 -18.07
CA GLU A 49 -0.21 47.63 -17.36
C GLU A 49 -1.65 47.79 -17.87
N ASN A 50 -2.61 47.97 -16.96
CA ASN A 50 -3.97 48.36 -17.33
C ASN A 50 -3.88 49.68 -18.12
N PRO A 51 -4.65 49.89 -19.21
CA PRO A 51 -4.70 51.18 -19.91
C PRO A 51 -4.92 52.37 -18.95
N GLN A 52 -5.60 52.15 -17.82
CA GLN A 52 -5.77 53.14 -16.76
C GLN A 52 -4.48 53.40 -15.96
N ASP A 53 -3.69 52.38 -15.59
CA ASP A 53 -2.42 52.55 -14.87
C ASP A 53 -1.36 53.22 -15.75
N LYS A 54 -1.35 52.88 -17.04
CA LYS A 54 -0.49 53.55 -18.03
C LYS A 54 -0.86 55.03 -18.15
N LEU A 55 -2.15 55.36 -18.21
CA LEU A 55 -2.64 56.73 -18.24
C LEU A 55 -2.29 57.49 -16.96
N ILE A 56 -2.47 56.87 -15.78
CA ILE A 56 -2.08 57.46 -14.49
C ILE A 56 -0.57 57.72 -14.43
N ARG A 57 0.26 56.83 -14.98
CA ARG A 57 1.71 57.01 -15.04
C ARG A 57 2.12 58.13 -16.00
N GLU A 58 1.51 58.20 -17.18
CA GLU A 58 1.73 59.29 -18.15
C GLU A 58 1.29 60.64 -17.57
N LEU A 59 0.14 60.70 -16.90
CA LEU A 59 -0.34 61.90 -16.20
C LEU A 59 0.55 62.29 -15.01
N LYS A 60 1.06 61.31 -14.24
CA LYS A 60 2.04 61.58 -13.15
C LYS A 60 3.37 62.08 -13.71
N ALA A 61 3.86 61.50 -14.80
CA ALA A 61 5.10 61.93 -15.45
C ALA A 61 4.97 63.32 -16.09
N GLU A 62 3.83 63.62 -16.73
CA GLU A 62 3.55 64.94 -17.29
C GLU A 62 3.39 65.98 -16.17
N ASN A 63 2.72 65.63 -15.06
CA ASN A 63 2.69 66.50 -13.88
C ASN A 63 4.09 66.77 -13.31
N GLU A 64 4.96 65.77 -13.27
CA GLU A 64 6.35 65.95 -12.78
C GLU A 64 7.20 66.79 -13.76
N ARG A 65 7.00 66.61 -15.07
CA ARG A 65 7.63 67.42 -16.12
C ARG A 65 7.21 68.88 -16.05
N LEU A 66 5.90 69.13 -16.01
CA LEU A 66 5.32 70.46 -15.86
C LEU A 66 5.77 71.12 -14.55
N LYS A 67 5.88 70.36 -13.46
CA LYS A 67 6.39 70.85 -12.17
C LYS A 67 7.86 71.24 -12.23
N LYS A 68 8.72 70.46 -12.92
CA LYS A 68 10.12 70.81 -13.15
C LYS A 68 10.28 72.03 -14.06
N GLU A 69 9.45 72.18 -15.09
CA GLU A 69 9.45 73.38 -15.93
C GLU A 69 9.00 74.62 -15.15
N LEU A 70 8.03 74.48 -14.23
CA LEU A 70 7.63 75.53 -13.30
C LEU A 70 8.73 75.90 -12.30
N GLU A 71 9.47 74.92 -11.78
CA GLU A 71 10.61 75.17 -10.88
C GLU A 71 11.80 75.81 -11.63
N THR A 72 12.05 75.42 -12.88
CA THR A 72 13.11 75.99 -13.72
C THR A 72 12.77 77.41 -14.19
N ALA A 73 11.48 77.68 -14.47
CA ALA A 73 10.97 79.03 -14.73
C ALA A 73 10.82 79.87 -13.44
N GLY A 74 10.95 79.25 -12.26
CA GLY A 74 10.70 79.85 -10.94
C GLY A 74 11.92 79.97 -10.03
N GLY A 75 13.15 79.83 -10.54
CA GLY A 75 14.38 80.02 -9.74
C GLY A 75 14.53 81.46 -9.22
N PRO A 76 15.00 81.69 -7.98
CA PRO A 76 15.12 83.03 -7.41
C PRO A 76 16.32 83.76 -8.03
N ALA A 77 16.07 84.97 -8.53
CA ALA A 77 17.02 85.97 -9.03
C ALA A 77 17.42 85.92 -10.52
N GLN A 78 16.50 86.36 -11.40
CA GLN A 78 16.86 87.37 -12.41
C GLN A 78 15.64 88.21 -12.80
N VAL A 79 15.72 89.49 -12.43
CA VAL A 79 14.87 90.65 -12.77
C VAL A 79 13.74 90.41 -13.79
N ILE A 80 12.49 90.33 -13.32
CA ILE A 80 11.30 90.53 -14.15
C ILE A 80 10.89 92.00 -14.01
N THR A 81 11.33 92.82 -14.97
CA THR A 81 10.69 94.11 -15.25
C THR A 81 9.30 93.87 -15.84
N LYS A 82 8.35 94.72 -15.47
CA LYS A 82 6.95 94.70 -15.89
C LYS A 82 6.82 94.82 -17.40
N GLU A 83 6.77 93.70 -18.12
CA GLU A 83 6.14 93.52 -19.43
C GLU A 83 6.41 92.07 -19.86
N ASP A 84 5.48 91.18 -19.50
CA ASP A 84 5.17 89.91 -20.19
C ASP A 84 3.94 89.31 -19.48
N GLU A 85 2.79 89.98 -19.64
CA GLU A 85 1.47 89.44 -19.26
C GLU A 85 1.27 88.02 -19.81
N ASP A 86 1.85 87.73 -20.97
CA ASP A 86 1.76 86.43 -21.63
C ASP A 86 2.52 85.34 -20.87
N SER A 87 3.71 85.61 -20.30
CA SER A 87 4.44 84.64 -19.46
C SER A 87 3.69 84.32 -18.16
N LYS A 88 3.03 85.32 -17.57
CA LYS A 88 2.19 85.13 -16.36
C LYS A 88 0.89 84.37 -16.68
N LYS A 89 0.28 84.63 -17.83
CA LYS A 89 -0.85 83.84 -18.35
C LYS A 89 -0.45 82.40 -18.67
N GLN A 90 0.74 82.19 -19.21
CA GLN A 90 1.27 80.85 -19.51
C GLN A 90 1.49 80.05 -18.22
N LEU A 91 2.08 80.66 -17.19
CA LEU A 91 2.24 80.03 -15.87
C LEU A 91 0.89 79.73 -15.20
N SER A 92 -0.09 80.63 -15.31
CA SER A 92 -1.44 80.41 -14.77
C SER A 92 -2.19 79.27 -15.49
N LEU A 93 -2.10 79.24 -16.83
CA LEU A 93 -2.73 78.19 -17.65
C LEU A 93 -2.10 76.82 -17.37
N MET A 94 -0.78 76.78 -17.15
CA MET A 94 -0.02 75.58 -16.84
C MET A 94 -0.32 75.06 -15.42
N GLN A 95 -0.52 75.96 -14.45
CA GLN A 95 -1.00 75.61 -13.11
C GLN A 95 -2.44 75.06 -13.14
N GLU A 96 -3.32 75.66 -13.92
CA GLU A 96 -4.71 75.21 -14.07
C GLU A 96 -4.79 73.82 -14.73
N GLN A 97 -3.93 73.55 -15.72
CA GLN A 97 -3.79 72.21 -16.31
C GLN A 97 -3.27 71.17 -15.32
N LEU A 98 -2.33 71.54 -14.45
CA LEU A 98 -1.81 70.67 -13.39
C LEU A 98 -2.90 70.30 -12.39
N GLU A 99 -3.68 71.30 -11.94
CA GLU A 99 -4.78 71.08 -11.00
C GLU A 99 -5.92 70.25 -11.63
N ALA A 100 -6.26 70.50 -12.89
CA ALA A 100 -7.25 69.73 -13.62
C ALA A 100 -6.83 68.25 -13.75
N ASN A 101 -5.56 67.99 -14.07
CA ASN A 101 -5.00 66.64 -14.15
C ASN A 101 -4.94 65.94 -12.78
N GLN A 102 -4.60 66.66 -11.70
CA GLN A 102 -4.59 66.11 -10.34
C GLN A 102 -6.00 65.77 -9.84
N ARG A 103 -7.00 66.61 -10.14
CA ARG A 103 -8.41 66.32 -9.80
C ARG A 103 -8.93 65.12 -10.58
N ALA A 104 -8.62 65.02 -11.87
CA ALA A 104 -9.01 63.86 -12.68
C ALA A 104 -8.42 62.54 -12.14
N MET A 105 -7.16 62.56 -11.65
CA MET A 105 -6.57 61.37 -11.01
C MET A 105 -7.24 61.02 -9.68
N ALA A 106 -7.55 62.01 -8.83
CA ALA A 106 -8.19 61.78 -7.55
C ALA A 106 -9.64 61.25 -7.69
N GLU A 107 -10.39 61.74 -8.68
CA GLU A 107 -11.73 61.21 -9.00
C GLU A 107 -11.66 59.77 -9.51
N MET A 108 -10.63 59.43 -10.29
CA MET A 108 -10.46 58.09 -10.84
C MET A 108 -9.98 57.08 -9.80
N GLU A 109 -9.07 57.46 -8.89
CA GLU A 109 -8.64 56.64 -7.74
C GLU A 109 -9.82 56.39 -6.80
N LYS A 110 -10.64 57.40 -6.50
CA LYS A 110 -11.85 57.26 -5.68
C LYS A 110 -12.87 56.30 -6.30
N SER A 111 -13.09 56.39 -7.62
CA SER A 111 -14.00 55.50 -8.34
C SER A 111 -13.53 54.03 -8.33
N TRP A 112 -12.22 53.79 -8.25
CA TRP A 112 -11.66 52.45 -8.22
C TRP A 112 -11.72 51.81 -6.82
N GLU A 113 -11.44 52.60 -5.78
CA GLU A 113 -11.60 52.16 -4.38
C GLU A 113 -13.04 51.76 -4.08
N ASP A 114 -14.01 52.55 -4.55
CA ASP A 114 -15.44 52.24 -4.39
C ASP A 114 -15.82 50.94 -5.11
N LYS A 115 -15.34 50.72 -6.34
CA LYS A 115 -15.58 49.47 -7.10
C LYS A 115 -14.91 48.24 -6.46
N LEU A 116 -13.71 48.41 -5.92
CA LEU A 116 -12.98 47.31 -5.26
C LEU A 116 -13.69 46.91 -3.97
N LYS A 117 -14.20 47.89 -3.22
CA LYS A 117 -14.96 47.66 -2.00
C LYS A 117 -16.30 46.98 -2.29
N GLU A 118 -17.04 47.45 -3.30
CA GLU A 118 -18.30 46.84 -3.73
C GLU A 118 -18.10 45.40 -4.22
N THR A 119 -17.02 45.12 -4.96
CA THR A 119 -16.70 43.76 -5.43
C THR A 119 -16.35 42.84 -4.27
N LYS A 120 -15.52 43.30 -3.31
CA LYS A 120 -15.16 42.50 -2.12
C LYS A 120 -16.34 42.26 -1.19
N GLU A 121 -17.20 43.27 -1.00
CA GLU A 121 -18.42 43.13 -0.18
C GLU A 121 -19.40 42.16 -0.82
N LYS A 122 -19.52 42.18 -2.15
CA LYS A 122 -20.34 41.23 -2.89
C LYS A 122 -19.78 39.81 -2.83
N GLU A 123 -18.48 39.62 -3.03
CA GLU A 123 -17.83 38.31 -2.93
C GLU A 123 -17.94 37.74 -1.49
N ALA A 124 -17.71 38.55 -0.47
CA ALA A 124 -17.85 38.13 0.92
C ALA A 124 -19.32 37.85 1.31
N ALA A 125 -20.28 38.59 0.76
CA ALA A 125 -21.70 38.34 0.95
C ALA A 125 -22.15 37.04 0.25
N GLU A 126 -21.70 36.81 -0.98
CA GLU A 126 -21.95 35.57 -1.72
C GLU A 126 -21.31 34.35 -1.03
N GLU A 127 -20.11 34.50 -0.48
CA GLU A 127 -19.43 33.45 0.29
C GLU A 127 -20.16 33.15 1.60
N LYS A 128 -20.53 34.17 2.38
CA LYS A 128 -21.36 34.00 3.58
C LYS A 128 -22.72 33.40 3.27
N GLN A 129 -23.38 33.83 2.20
CA GLN A 129 -24.66 33.29 1.79
C GLN A 129 -24.52 31.81 1.39
N ARG A 130 -23.44 31.43 0.70
CA ARG A 130 -23.16 30.03 0.37
C ARG A 130 -22.91 29.19 1.61
N GLU A 131 -22.14 29.69 2.57
CA GLU A 131 -21.89 29.01 3.85
C GLU A 131 -23.17 28.89 4.70
N GLU A 132 -24.02 29.92 4.73
CA GLU A 132 -25.30 29.90 5.42
C GLU A 132 -26.30 28.96 4.74
N GLU A 133 -26.34 28.91 3.40
CA GLU A 133 -27.16 27.96 2.64
C GLU A 133 -26.67 26.51 2.81
N GLU A 134 -25.36 26.28 2.83
CA GLU A 134 -24.77 24.96 3.13
C GLU A 134 -25.08 24.55 4.57
N LYS A 135 -24.89 25.43 5.55
CA LYS A 135 -25.26 25.18 6.95
C LYS A 135 -26.76 24.96 7.12
N ALA A 136 -27.61 25.68 6.38
CA ALA A 136 -29.06 25.53 6.43
C ALA A 136 -29.51 24.19 5.81
N LYS A 137 -28.91 23.75 4.70
CA LYS A 137 -29.13 22.41 4.14
C LYS A 137 -28.68 21.30 5.10
N MET A 138 -27.61 21.55 5.85
CA MET A 138 -27.06 20.65 6.87
C MET A 138 -27.89 20.61 8.17
N ALA A 139 -28.78 21.58 8.39
CA ALA A 139 -29.43 21.78 9.69
C ALA A 139 -30.75 21.02 9.94
N GLY A 140 -31.31 20.29 8.97
CA GLY A 140 -32.58 19.56 9.20
C GLY A 140 -32.85 18.38 8.29
N THR A 141 -32.33 18.36 7.06
CA THR A 141 -32.60 17.23 6.15
C THR A 141 -31.66 16.04 6.41
N PRO A 142 -32.16 14.79 6.45
CA PRO A 142 -31.31 13.62 6.47
C PRO A 142 -30.40 13.60 5.24
N HIS A 143 -29.11 13.33 5.44
CA HIS A 143 -28.13 13.33 4.36
C HIS A 143 -27.05 12.27 4.58
N LEU A 144 -26.43 11.85 3.48
CA LEU A 144 -25.27 10.96 3.48
C LEU A 144 -24.02 11.77 3.19
N ILE A 145 -22.99 11.59 4.00
CA ILE A 145 -21.67 12.20 3.81
C ILE A 145 -20.73 11.10 3.33
N ASN A 146 -20.03 11.31 2.22
CA ASN A 146 -19.01 10.37 1.74
C ASN A 146 -17.81 10.36 2.70
N LEU A 147 -17.43 9.17 3.18
CA LEU A 147 -16.17 8.94 3.88
C LEU A 147 -15.16 8.34 2.90
N ASN A 148 -14.01 8.97 2.75
CA ASN A 148 -13.00 8.58 1.76
C ASN A 148 -11.63 8.32 2.41
N GLU A 149 -10.85 7.43 1.81
CA GLU A 149 -9.48 7.13 2.23
C GLU A 149 -8.54 8.34 2.06
N ASP A 150 -8.79 9.20 1.05
CA ASP A 150 -8.05 10.45 0.86
C ASP A 150 -8.62 11.57 1.75
N PRO A 151 -7.85 12.11 2.72
CA PRO A 151 -8.29 13.19 3.60
C PRO A 151 -8.74 14.47 2.88
N LEU A 152 -8.27 14.70 1.64
CA LEU A 152 -8.67 15.86 0.83
C LEU A 152 -10.07 15.68 0.21
N LEU A 153 -10.50 14.44 -0.01
CA LEU A 153 -11.80 14.08 -0.58
C LEU A 153 -12.81 13.69 0.50
N ASP A 154 -12.35 13.36 1.70
CA ASP A 154 -13.19 13.00 2.84
C ASP A 154 -14.22 14.11 3.18
N ARG A 155 -15.47 13.70 3.41
CA ARG A 155 -16.62 14.57 3.73
C ARG A 155 -16.93 15.67 2.71
N LYS A 156 -16.34 15.65 1.51
CA LYS A 156 -16.58 16.68 0.48
C LYS A 156 -17.88 16.48 -0.32
N VAL A 157 -18.36 15.25 -0.41
CA VAL A 157 -19.57 14.92 -1.17
C VAL A 157 -20.71 14.61 -0.22
N ILE A 158 -21.81 15.36 -0.33
CA ILE A 158 -22.99 15.23 0.51
C ILE A 158 -24.23 14.98 -0.36
N TYR A 159 -25.01 13.95 -0.02
CA TYR A 159 -26.26 13.61 -0.70
C TYR A 159 -27.45 13.83 0.24
N SER A 160 -28.30 14.80 -0.07
CA SER A 160 -29.55 15.03 0.66
C SER A 160 -30.60 13.97 0.30
N ILE A 161 -31.31 13.48 1.31
CA ILE A 161 -32.41 12.54 1.15
C ILE A 161 -33.71 13.34 1.34
N ASN A 162 -34.42 13.57 0.24
CA ASN A 162 -35.64 14.38 0.23
C ASN A 162 -36.87 13.54 0.55
N ASP A 163 -37.88 14.15 1.18
CA ASP A 163 -39.15 13.49 1.53
C ASP A 163 -40.00 13.15 0.29
N THR A 164 -39.88 13.94 -0.78
CA THR A 164 -40.72 13.84 -1.98
C THR A 164 -40.25 12.79 -2.98
N GLU A 165 -38.94 12.51 -3.04
CA GLU A 165 -38.35 11.54 -3.94
C GLU A 165 -37.26 10.74 -3.23
N PRO A 166 -37.34 9.39 -3.23
CA PRO A 166 -36.33 8.57 -2.60
C PRO A 166 -34.96 8.74 -3.29
N LEU A 167 -33.90 8.72 -2.50
CA LEU A 167 -32.54 8.72 -3.04
C LEU A 167 -32.24 7.31 -3.56
N THR A 168 -32.13 7.17 -4.89
CA THR A 168 -31.80 5.89 -5.52
C THR A 168 -30.30 5.79 -5.80
N CYS A 169 -29.76 4.59 -5.58
CA CYS A 169 -28.36 4.25 -5.72
C CYS A 169 -28.18 3.10 -6.71
N GLY A 170 -27.24 3.24 -7.63
CA GLY A 170 -26.96 2.23 -8.63
C GLY A 170 -25.59 2.38 -9.28
N ARG A 171 -25.26 1.43 -10.16
CA ARG A 171 -24.00 1.41 -10.89
C ARG A 171 -23.91 2.63 -11.81
N ARG A 172 -22.74 3.28 -11.82
CA ARG A 172 -22.43 4.37 -12.75
C ARG A 172 -22.61 3.89 -14.19
N LYS A 173 -23.50 4.54 -14.94
CA LYS A 173 -23.75 4.27 -16.36
C LYS A 173 -24.23 5.54 -17.04
N LYS A 174 -23.77 5.75 -18.28
CA LYS A 174 -24.19 6.89 -19.12
C LYS A 174 -25.71 6.81 -19.40
N GLY A 175 -26.47 7.76 -18.85
CA GLY A 175 -27.93 7.82 -18.99
C GLY A 175 -28.74 7.14 -17.87
N SER A 176 -28.12 6.80 -16.74
CA SER A 176 -28.84 6.38 -15.53
C SER A 176 -29.48 7.59 -14.83
N ASP A 177 -30.70 7.39 -14.32
CA ASP A 177 -31.46 8.40 -13.55
C ASP A 177 -31.14 8.36 -12.05
N HIS A 178 -30.22 7.51 -11.60
CA HIS A 178 -29.82 7.45 -10.19
C HIS A 178 -29.11 8.72 -9.76
N LYS A 179 -29.52 9.25 -8.60
CA LYS A 179 -28.86 10.40 -7.95
C LYS A 179 -27.53 10.02 -7.33
N LEU A 180 -27.44 8.80 -6.76
CA LEU A 180 -26.20 8.24 -6.22
C LEU A 180 -25.65 7.17 -7.20
N GLN A 181 -24.65 7.54 -7.99
CA GLN A 181 -24.00 6.64 -8.93
C GLN A 181 -22.64 6.21 -8.42
N LEU A 182 -22.48 4.90 -8.20
CA LEU A 182 -21.25 4.33 -7.67
C LEU A 182 -20.56 3.46 -8.72
N GLY A 183 -19.24 3.57 -8.77
CA GLY A 183 -18.38 2.64 -9.52
C GLY A 183 -17.92 1.49 -8.61
N GLY A 184 -17.41 0.42 -9.22
CA GLY A 184 -16.78 -0.69 -8.51
C GLY A 184 -17.53 -2.03 -8.58
N THR A 185 -16.79 -3.11 -8.34
CA THR A 185 -17.31 -4.49 -8.31
C THR A 185 -18.40 -4.66 -7.27
N GLY A 186 -19.41 -5.49 -7.56
CA GLY A 186 -20.47 -5.79 -6.59
C GLY A 186 -21.55 -4.72 -6.43
N ILE A 187 -21.41 -3.56 -7.09
CA ILE A 187 -22.50 -2.61 -7.25
C ILE A 187 -23.40 -3.07 -8.40
N GLU A 188 -24.71 -3.11 -8.17
CA GLU A 188 -25.70 -3.55 -9.17
C GLU A 188 -26.24 -2.31 -9.91
N PRO A 189 -26.73 -2.44 -11.16
CA PRO A 189 -27.34 -1.33 -11.88
C PRO A 189 -28.39 -0.59 -11.05
N GLU A 190 -29.25 -1.36 -10.35
CA GLU A 190 -30.23 -0.89 -9.37
C GLU A 190 -29.84 -1.51 -8.02
N HIS A 191 -29.17 -0.75 -7.14
CA HIS A 191 -28.53 -1.35 -5.96
C HIS A 191 -29.39 -1.21 -4.70
N CYS A 192 -29.72 0.03 -4.32
CA CYS A 192 -30.55 0.32 -3.15
C CYS A 192 -31.27 1.67 -3.29
N LYS A 193 -32.25 1.90 -2.42
CA LYS A 193 -32.92 3.19 -2.27
C LYS A 193 -33.02 3.59 -0.79
N PHE A 194 -33.00 4.89 -0.53
CA PHE A 194 -33.26 5.49 0.77
C PHE A 194 -34.63 6.16 0.73
N GLU A 195 -35.53 5.72 1.59
CA GLU A 195 -36.92 6.16 1.62
C GLU A 195 -37.30 6.70 3.00
N HIS A 196 -37.90 7.88 3.02
CA HIS A 196 -38.46 8.47 4.23
C HIS A 196 -39.69 7.69 4.70
N GLN A 197 -39.72 7.40 6.00
CA GLN A 197 -40.84 6.75 6.67
C GLN A 197 -41.75 7.81 7.29
N ALA A 198 -43.01 7.42 7.57
CA ALA A 198 -44.00 8.32 8.17
C ALA A 198 -43.63 8.85 9.57
N ASP A 199 -42.67 8.21 10.25
CA ASP A 199 -42.13 8.60 11.56
C ASP A 199 -40.92 9.56 11.46
N GLY A 200 -40.57 10.01 10.25
CA GLY A 200 -39.41 10.85 9.98
C GLY A 200 -38.06 10.11 10.08
N SER A 201 -38.05 8.77 10.13
CA SER A 201 -36.82 7.98 9.97
C SER A 201 -36.55 7.68 8.49
N VAL A 202 -35.30 7.37 8.15
CA VAL A 202 -34.94 6.94 6.79
C VAL A 202 -34.70 5.44 6.79
N LYS A 203 -35.32 4.75 5.84
CA LYS A 203 -35.13 3.31 5.62
C LYS A 203 -34.25 3.07 4.39
N LEU A 204 -33.22 2.25 4.54
CA LEU A 204 -32.37 1.76 3.46
C LEU A 204 -32.91 0.41 2.96
N ILE A 205 -33.33 0.37 1.70
CA ILE A 205 -33.99 -0.79 1.09
C ILE A 205 -33.14 -1.30 -0.09
N PRO A 206 -32.73 -2.59 -0.10
CA PRO A 206 -32.05 -3.19 -1.24
C PRO A 206 -33.03 -3.39 -2.41
N LEU A 207 -32.62 -3.04 -3.62
CA LEU A 207 -33.47 -3.21 -4.81
C LEU A 207 -33.34 -4.60 -5.44
N VAL A 208 -32.19 -5.26 -5.26
CA VAL A 208 -31.87 -6.56 -5.85
C VAL A 208 -31.35 -7.51 -4.77
N THR A 209 -31.60 -8.82 -4.89
CA THR A 209 -31.14 -9.79 -3.87
C THR A 209 -29.62 -9.90 -3.79
N LYS A 210 -28.95 -9.71 -4.94
CA LYS A 210 -27.50 -9.69 -5.02
C LYS A 210 -26.90 -8.50 -4.26
N SER A 211 -27.58 -7.34 -4.21
CA SER A 211 -27.07 -6.17 -3.50
C SER A 211 -27.11 -6.33 -1.99
N MET A 212 -27.98 -7.19 -1.44
CA MET A 212 -28.08 -7.40 0.03
C MET A 212 -26.75 -7.79 0.67
N LYS A 213 -25.96 -8.66 0.01
CA LYS A 213 -24.64 -9.08 0.51
C LYS A 213 -23.58 -7.97 0.45
N ASN A 214 -23.82 -6.97 -0.38
CA ASN A 214 -22.90 -5.86 -0.64
C ASN A 214 -23.37 -4.56 0.03
N ILE A 215 -24.44 -4.59 0.82
CA ILE A 215 -24.90 -3.45 1.62
C ILE A 215 -24.70 -3.80 3.08
N LYS A 216 -23.85 -3.04 3.77
CA LYS A 216 -23.56 -3.23 5.18
C LYS A 216 -23.89 -1.96 5.96
N VAL A 217 -24.57 -2.12 7.09
CA VAL A 217 -24.81 -1.04 8.04
C VAL A 217 -24.10 -1.40 9.32
N ASN A 218 -23.12 -0.58 9.72
CA ASN A 218 -22.31 -0.78 10.93
C ASN A 218 -21.60 -2.16 10.94
N GLY A 219 -21.02 -2.52 9.79
CA GLY A 219 -20.38 -3.81 9.56
C GLY A 219 -21.30 -5.00 9.29
N LYS A 220 -22.62 -4.89 9.53
CA LYS A 220 -23.57 -6.01 9.34
C LYS A 220 -24.26 -5.97 7.99
N CYS A 221 -24.26 -7.09 7.28
CA CYS A 221 -25.00 -7.23 6.02
C CYS A 221 -26.52 -7.16 6.25
N ILE A 222 -27.26 -6.62 5.28
CA ILE A 222 -28.72 -6.63 5.32
C ILE A 222 -29.24 -8.04 5.02
N GLU A 223 -30.03 -8.61 5.93
CA GLU A 223 -30.64 -9.94 5.76
C GLU A 223 -32.03 -9.88 5.11
N ASP A 224 -32.79 -8.82 5.41
CA ASP A 224 -34.17 -8.66 4.98
C ASP A 224 -34.32 -7.75 3.75
N ARG A 225 -35.15 -8.19 2.78
CA ARG A 225 -35.50 -7.38 1.61
C ARG A 225 -36.29 -6.12 1.95
N ASP A 226 -36.96 -6.11 3.10
CA ASP A 226 -37.72 -4.95 3.55
C ASP A 226 -36.81 -3.80 3.99
N GLY A 227 -35.50 -4.03 4.12
CA GLY A 227 -34.52 -3.00 4.45
C GLY A 227 -34.39 -2.71 5.94
N VAL A 228 -33.47 -1.81 6.27
CA VAL A 228 -33.11 -1.44 7.65
C VAL A 228 -33.38 0.04 7.89
N THR A 229 -33.96 0.37 9.03
CA THR A 229 -34.13 1.77 9.47
C THR A 229 -32.80 2.31 9.99
N LEU A 230 -32.32 3.40 9.39
CA LEU A 230 -31.05 4.03 9.73
C LEU A 230 -31.19 4.93 10.94
N LYS A 231 -30.18 4.90 11.80
CA LYS A 231 -30.00 5.81 12.93
C LYS A 231 -28.92 6.84 12.61
N PRO A 232 -28.98 8.05 13.19
CA PRO A 232 -27.95 9.05 12.98
C PRO A 232 -26.56 8.52 13.33
N ASN A 233 -25.57 8.97 12.57
CA ASN A 233 -24.19 8.50 12.59
C ASN A 233 -24.02 7.03 12.19
N ASP A 234 -24.99 6.36 11.56
CA ASP A 234 -24.77 5.02 11.00
C ASP A 234 -23.77 5.04 9.83
N ARG A 235 -22.89 4.03 9.80
CA ARG A 235 -21.89 3.83 8.74
C ARG A 235 -22.48 2.88 7.72
N VAL A 236 -22.87 3.43 6.57
CA VAL A 236 -23.48 2.70 5.47
C VAL A 236 -22.42 2.40 4.42
N CYS A 237 -22.06 1.14 4.27
CA CYS A 237 -21.15 0.68 3.24
C CYS A 237 -21.96 0.10 2.08
N ILE A 238 -21.70 0.60 0.87
CA ILE A 238 -22.34 0.16 -0.37
C ILE A 238 -21.26 -0.38 -1.30
N GLY A 239 -21.30 -1.67 -1.59
CA GLY A 239 -20.21 -2.38 -2.24
C GLY A 239 -18.96 -2.48 -1.38
N PRO A 240 -17.80 -2.79 -2.00
CA PRO A 240 -16.55 -3.00 -1.30
C PRO A 240 -15.82 -1.71 -0.89
N SER A 241 -16.13 -0.57 -1.52
CA SER A 241 -15.29 0.64 -1.41
C SER A 241 -16.04 1.92 -1.07
N ALA A 242 -17.37 1.97 -1.23
CA ALA A 242 -18.12 3.20 -0.96
C ALA A 242 -18.65 3.20 0.47
N VAL A 243 -18.09 4.07 1.31
CA VAL A 243 -18.46 4.22 2.71
C VAL A 243 -19.13 5.58 2.91
N PHE A 244 -20.27 5.59 3.59
CA PHE A 244 -21.05 6.79 3.85
C PHE A 244 -21.42 6.88 5.33
N LEU A 245 -21.43 8.11 5.85
CA LEU A 245 -21.96 8.43 7.17
C LEU A 245 -23.35 9.04 7.02
N PHE A 246 -24.36 8.40 7.61
CA PHE A 246 -25.72 8.92 7.64
C PHE A 246 -25.88 9.94 8.78
N LYS A 247 -26.34 11.14 8.44
CA LYS A 247 -26.57 12.24 9.40
C LYS A 247 -28.03 12.66 9.38
N HIS A 248 -28.60 12.82 10.56
CA HIS A 248 -29.92 13.40 10.73
C HIS A 248 -30.00 14.15 12.07
N LYS A 249 -29.91 15.48 11.99
CA LYS A 249 -29.73 16.38 13.14
C LYS A 249 -30.92 16.37 14.10
N ASP A 250 -32.15 16.22 13.59
CA ASP A 250 -33.37 16.23 14.40
C ASP A 250 -33.50 15.01 15.32
N LYS A 251 -32.79 13.91 15.02
CA LYS A 251 -32.79 12.67 15.82
C LYS A 251 -31.44 12.34 16.45
N GLU A 252 -30.52 13.31 16.56
CA GLU A 252 -29.13 13.09 17.01
C GLU A 252 -29.03 12.44 18.41
N SER A 253 -30.08 12.52 19.23
CA SER A 253 -30.20 11.79 20.50
C SER A 253 -30.25 10.26 20.36
N GLU A 254 -30.65 9.75 19.20
CA GLU A 254 -30.72 8.32 18.87
C GLU A 254 -29.50 7.85 18.05
N ALA A 255 -28.44 8.67 17.99
CA ALA A 255 -27.25 8.35 17.22
C ALA A 255 -26.61 7.04 17.68
N SER A 256 -26.13 6.25 16.72
CA SER A 256 -25.47 4.97 17.03
C SER A 256 -24.13 5.16 17.74
N MET A 257 -23.42 6.25 17.45
CA MET A 257 -22.21 6.68 18.16
C MET A 257 -22.02 8.20 18.06
N PRO A 258 -21.23 8.82 18.95
CA PRO A 258 -20.86 10.23 18.81
C PRO A 258 -19.92 10.45 17.61
N ASP A 259 -20.06 11.59 16.93
CA ASP A 259 -19.17 12.07 15.86
C ASP A 259 -18.71 13.51 16.19
N PRO A 260 -17.75 13.68 17.13
CA PRO A 260 -17.28 14.99 17.56
C PRO A 260 -16.41 15.67 16.49
N GLU A 261 -16.39 17.01 16.48
CA GLU A 261 -15.59 17.79 15.50
C GLU A 261 -14.08 17.58 15.66
N ASP A 262 -13.60 17.31 16.88
CA ASP A 262 -12.19 17.11 17.20
C ASP A 262 -11.66 15.72 16.80
N ASP A 263 -12.53 14.71 16.76
CA ASP A 263 -12.20 13.32 16.41
C ASP A 263 -13.36 12.69 15.61
N PRO A 264 -13.51 13.12 14.35
CA PRO A 264 -14.61 12.66 13.51
C PRO A 264 -14.48 11.17 13.17
N ILE A 265 -15.63 10.50 13.00
CA ILE A 265 -15.68 9.14 12.46
C ILE A 265 -14.99 9.14 11.10
N SER A 266 -13.89 8.40 11.02
CA SER A 266 -13.02 8.31 9.86
C SER A 266 -13.36 7.10 8.98
N PHE A 267 -12.87 7.14 7.74
CA PHE A 267 -12.93 6.00 6.82
C PHE A 267 -12.28 4.74 7.41
N ASP A 268 -11.12 4.90 8.06
CA ASP A 268 -10.38 3.80 8.69
C ASP A 268 -11.21 3.11 9.76
N PHE A 269 -11.85 3.88 10.66
CA PHE A 269 -12.69 3.33 11.71
C PHE A 269 -13.88 2.54 11.15
N ALA A 270 -14.58 3.11 10.18
CA ALA A 270 -15.73 2.47 9.55
C ALA A 270 -15.33 1.18 8.80
N SER A 271 -14.16 1.18 8.16
CA SER A 271 -13.63 0.02 7.43
C SER A 271 -13.15 -1.08 8.38
N GLU A 272 -12.46 -0.72 9.47
CA GLU A 272 -12.07 -1.65 10.52
C GLU A 272 -13.29 -2.30 11.20
N GLU A 273 -14.36 -1.53 11.46
CA GLU A 273 -15.61 -2.05 12.01
C GLU A 273 -16.20 -3.16 11.12
N VAL A 274 -16.23 -2.96 9.80
CA VAL A 274 -16.68 -3.98 8.84
C VAL A 274 -15.83 -5.25 8.92
N ILE A 275 -14.51 -5.10 8.89
CA ILE A 275 -13.57 -6.24 8.92
C ILE A 275 -13.72 -7.00 10.25
N ASN A 276 -13.84 -6.29 11.36
CA ASN A 276 -13.95 -6.88 12.69
C ASN A 276 -15.27 -7.64 12.86
N VAL A 277 -16.38 -7.13 12.33
CA VAL A 277 -17.68 -7.83 12.39
C VAL A 277 -17.69 -9.06 11.48
N GLU A 278 -17.13 -8.97 10.27
CA GLU A 278 -17.07 -10.12 9.36
C GLU A 278 -16.16 -11.23 9.87
N ASN A 279 -15.07 -10.87 10.56
CA ASN A 279 -14.11 -11.82 11.09
C ASN A 279 -14.26 -12.06 12.59
N ALA A 280 -15.32 -11.59 13.24
CA ALA A 280 -15.48 -11.65 14.70
C ALA A 280 -15.33 -13.07 15.25
N ASP A 281 -15.96 -14.05 14.59
CA ASP A 281 -15.89 -15.46 14.98
C ASP A 281 -14.49 -16.04 14.79
N GLN A 282 -13.77 -15.63 13.73
CA GLN A 282 -12.40 -16.07 13.48
C GLN A 282 -11.41 -15.42 14.45
N ILE A 283 -11.57 -14.13 14.72
CA ILE A 283 -10.76 -13.36 15.68
C ILE A 283 -10.97 -13.94 17.08
N ALA A 284 -12.21 -14.17 17.51
CA ALA A 284 -12.51 -14.77 18.80
C ALA A 284 -11.93 -16.19 18.93
N ALA A 285 -12.07 -17.02 17.90
CA ALA A 285 -11.50 -18.37 17.89
C ALA A 285 -9.96 -18.35 17.92
N GLU A 286 -9.32 -17.42 17.19
CA GLU A 286 -7.86 -17.27 17.17
C GLU A 286 -7.32 -16.69 18.48
N GLU A 287 -8.04 -15.75 19.10
CA GLU A 287 -7.70 -15.20 20.42
C GLU A 287 -7.83 -16.24 21.52
N ASP A 288 -8.91 -17.03 21.53
CA ASP A 288 -9.10 -18.12 22.49
C ASP A 288 -8.06 -19.23 22.29
N TYR A 289 -7.71 -19.54 21.04
CA TYR A 289 -6.64 -20.47 20.72
C TYR A 289 -5.28 -19.95 21.22
N LYS A 290 -4.94 -18.69 20.93
CA LYS A 290 -3.70 -18.04 21.42
C LYS A 290 -3.64 -17.97 22.94
N ARG A 291 -4.76 -17.67 23.60
CA ARG A 291 -4.83 -17.58 25.06
C ARG A 291 -4.56 -18.95 25.68
N LYS A 292 -5.17 -20.02 25.16
CA LYS A 292 -4.88 -21.40 25.59
C LYS A 292 -3.43 -21.81 25.34
N GLU A 293 -2.90 -21.53 24.15
CA GLU A 293 -1.52 -21.91 23.81
C GLU A 293 -0.48 -21.13 24.64
N GLN A 294 -0.73 -19.84 24.92
CA GLN A 294 0.11 -19.05 25.83
C GLN A 294 0.03 -19.54 27.27
N GLU A 295 -1.15 -19.93 27.74
CA GLU A 295 -1.35 -20.47 29.08
C GLU A 295 -0.66 -21.84 29.24
N ASP A 296 -0.81 -22.72 28.26
CA ASP A 296 -0.11 -24.02 28.22
C ASP A 296 1.41 -23.86 28.14
N SER A 297 1.90 -22.93 27.31
CA SER A 297 3.33 -22.63 27.20
C SER A 297 3.90 -22.03 28.48
N LYS A 298 3.15 -21.14 29.16
CA LYS A 298 3.55 -20.55 30.44
C LYS A 298 3.58 -21.60 31.55
N ASN A 299 2.59 -22.50 31.58
CA ASN A 299 2.54 -23.61 32.52
C ASN A 299 3.69 -24.60 32.30
N ALA A 300 4.00 -24.93 31.05
CA ALA A 300 5.13 -25.79 30.69
C ALA A 300 6.49 -25.16 31.09
N LEU A 301 6.66 -23.85 30.86
CA LEU A 301 7.87 -23.13 31.24
C LEU A 301 8.06 -23.10 32.76
N LYS A 302 7.00 -22.83 33.51
CA LYS A 302 7.02 -22.82 34.98
C LYS A 302 7.32 -24.22 35.56
N ALA A 303 6.74 -25.26 34.98
CA ALA A 303 7.02 -26.64 35.39
C ALA A 303 8.48 -27.05 35.10
N LEU A 304 9.07 -26.54 34.02
CA LEU A 304 10.47 -26.76 33.68
C LEU A 304 11.41 -26.00 34.64
N GLU A 305 11.06 -24.76 34.98
CA GLU A 305 11.78 -23.91 35.93
C GLU A 305 11.79 -24.53 37.35
N GLU A 306 10.63 -24.99 37.85
CA GLU A 306 10.53 -25.67 39.15
C GLU A 306 11.36 -26.98 39.20
N LYS A 307 11.37 -27.77 38.12
CA LYS A 307 12.22 -28.97 38.03
C LYS A 307 13.70 -28.61 38.05
N LEU A 308 14.07 -27.54 37.35
CA LEU A 308 15.45 -27.08 37.28
C LEU A 308 15.95 -26.53 38.62
N GLU A 309 15.12 -25.76 39.32
CA GLU A 309 15.42 -25.27 40.67
C GLU A 309 15.56 -26.42 41.67
N ALA A 310 14.70 -27.44 41.59
CA ALA A 310 14.79 -28.63 42.43
C ALA A 310 16.08 -29.43 42.19
N GLU A 311 16.50 -29.63 40.93
CA GLU A 311 17.79 -30.26 40.61
C GLU A 311 18.97 -29.43 41.12
N THR A 312 18.91 -28.10 40.94
CA THR A 312 19.99 -27.19 41.37
C THR A 312 20.09 -27.16 42.89
N ARG A 313 18.96 -27.20 43.61
CA ARG A 313 18.92 -27.27 45.07
C ARG A 313 19.52 -28.57 45.59
N LYS A 314 19.16 -29.72 45.01
CA LYS A 314 19.75 -31.03 45.36
C LYS A 314 21.27 -31.05 45.20
N LYS A 315 21.78 -30.58 44.05
CA LYS A 315 23.23 -30.50 43.82
C LYS A 315 23.94 -29.54 44.78
N LYS A 316 23.31 -28.42 45.14
CA LYS A 316 23.85 -27.49 46.16
C LYS A 316 23.91 -28.11 47.56
N GLU A 317 22.86 -28.80 47.97
CA GLU A 317 22.80 -29.52 49.26
C GLU A 317 23.85 -30.65 49.32
N GLU A 318 24.13 -31.34 48.20
CA GLU A 318 25.21 -32.34 48.11
C GLU A 318 26.60 -31.69 48.26
N ILE A 319 26.83 -30.54 47.62
CA ILE A 319 28.08 -29.77 47.76
C ILE A 319 28.26 -29.28 49.21
N GLU A 320 27.18 -28.82 49.86
CA GLU A 320 27.21 -28.32 51.24
C GLU A 320 27.50 -29.44 52.24
N LYS A 321 26.88 -30.62 52.08
CA LYS A 321 27.21 -31.81 52.89
C LYS A 321 28.65 -32.29 52.70
N MET A 322 29.20 -32.18 51.48
CA MET A 322 30.62 -32.47 51.24
C MET A 322 31.54 -31.44 51.92
N LYS A 323 31.13 -30.16 52.02
CA LYS A 323 31.87 -29.11 52.75
C LYS A 323 31.88 -29.33 54.26
N GLU A 324 30.75 -29.72 54.86
CA GLU A 324 30.64 -29.93 56.30
C GLU A 324 31.45 -31.15 56.79
N GLY A 325 31.64 -32.16 55.93
CA GLY A 325 32.50 -33.32 56.22
C GLY A 325 34.02 -33.07 56.12
N MET A 326 34.46 -31.83 55.84
CA MET A 326 35.88 -31.47 55.60
C MET A 326 36.61 -30.87 56.82
N GLU A 327 36.17 -31.15 58.06
CA GLU A 327 37.00 -30.88 59.24
C GLU A 327 38.18 -31.87 59.29
N GLY A 328 39.28 -31.51 58.61
CA GLY A 328 40.56 -32.25 58.61
C GLY A 328 41.03 -32.82 57.26
N ALA A 329 40.41 -32.45 56.13
CA ALA A 329 40.69 -33.05 54.82
C ALA A 329 41.93 -32.48 54.08
N ASP A 330 42.63 -33.36 53.34
CA ASP A 330 43.79 -33.07 52.48
C ASP A 330 43.49 -32.07 51.34
N ALA A 331 44.52 -31.36 50.87
CA ALA A 331 44.44 -30.35 49.81
C ALA A 331 43.75 -30.84 48.51
N ALA A 332 43.89 -32.12 48.18
CA ALA A 332 43.26 -32.74 47.01
C ALA A 332 41.71 -32.70 47.06
N LYS A 333 41.11 -32.86 48.24
CA LYS A 333 39.64 -32.80 48.40
C LYS A 333 39.09 -31.37 48.30
N LYS A 334 39.90 -30.37 48.70
CA LYS A 334 39.57 -28.94 48.49
C LYS A 334 39.58 -28.58 47.00
N GLU A 335 40.53 -29.12 46.25
CA GLU A 335 40.65 -28.90 44.82
C GLU A 335 39.49 -29.56 44.05
N GLU A 336 39.10 -30.78 44.42
CA GLU A 336 37.94 -31.48 43.86
C GLU A 336 36.61 -30.72 44.07
N LEU A 337 36.42 -30.11 45.24
CA LEU A 337 35.25 -29.29 45.55
C LEU A 337 35.16 -28.03 44.67
N VAL A 338 36.29 -27.35 44.43
CA VAL A 338 36.35 -26.16 43.56
C VAL A 338 36.03 -26.52 42.11
N VAL A 339 36.52 -27.68 41.64
CA VAL A 339 36.20 -28.20 40.30
C VAL A 339 34.71 -28.52 40.17
N LEU A 340 34.09 -29.08 41.21
CA LEU A 340 32.67 -29.42 41.23
C LEU A 340 31.78 -28.16 41.22
N GLU A 341 32.14 -27.12 41.98
CA GLU A 341 31.46 -25.82 41.98
C GLU A 341 31.56 -25.11 40.61
N ALA A 342 32.76 -25.08 40.01
CA ALA A 342 32.97 -24.49 38.70
C ALA A 342 32.18 -25.22 37.59
N SER A 343 32.08 -26.55 37.66
CA SER A 343 31.28 -27.36 36.74
C SER A 343 29.78 -27.05 36.84
N LEU A 344 29.26 -26.84 38.06
CA LEU A 344 27.85 -26.48 38.28
C LEU A 344 27.52 -25.09 37.72
N VAL A 345 28.41 -24.11 37.91
CA VAL A 345 28.24 -22.76 37.33
C VAL A 345 28.20 -22.83 35.81
N LYS A 346 29.14 -23.55 35.19
CA LYS A 346 29.20 -23.71 33.73
C LYS A 346 27.95 -24.42 33.17
N GLN A 347 27.46 -25.47 33.85
CA GLN A 347 26.20 -26.13 33.47
C GLN A 347 24.99 -25.19 33.56
N ASN A 348 24.94 -24.32 34.56
CA ASN A 348 23.85 -23.35 34.71
C ASN A 348 23.92 -22.23 33.65
N GLU A 349 25.11 -21.73 33.33
CA GLU A 349 25.33 -20.76 32.26
C GLU A 349 24.90 -21.31 30.88
N GLU A 350 25.28 -22.55 30.55
CA GLU A 350 24.86 -23.22 29.31
C GLU A 350 23.34 -23.41 29.23
N LYS A 351 22.67 -23.72 30.35
CA LYS A 351 21.21 -23.85 30.40
C LYS A 351 20.50 -22.50 30.25
N ILE A 352 21.00 -21.44 30.89
CA ILE A 352 20.47 -20.07 30.73
C ILE A 352 20.64 -19.61 29.28
N ALA A 353 21.79 -19.89 28.66
CA ALA A 353 22.03 -19.57 27.25
C ALA A 353 21.06 -20.30 26.30
N LYS A 354 20.75 -21.57 26.56
CA LYS A 354 19.75 -22.34 25.79
C LYS A 354 18.34 -21.77 25.94
N LEU A 355 17.91 -21.46 27.17
CA LEU A 355 16.59 -20.87 27.44
C LEU A 355 16.44 -19.49 26.79
N LEU A 356 17.49 -18.65 26.85
CA LEU A 356 17.49 -17.35 26.17
C LEU A 356 17.41 -17.51 24.65
N ALA A 357 18.17 -18.44 24.05
CA ALA A 357 18.12 -18.72 22.63
C ALA A 357 16.73 -19.22 22.18
N GLU A 358 16.09 -20.09 22.96
CA GLU A 358 14.75 -20.60 22.69
C GLU A 358 13.68 -19.50 22.82
N ASN A 359 13.78 -18.64 23.82
CA ASN A 359 12.86 -17.51 24.01
C ASN A 359 13.01 -16.47 22.88
N ILE A 360 14.24 -16.18 22.44
CA ILE A 360 14.49 -15.32 21.26
C ILE A 360 13.90 -15.95 20.00
N ARG A 361 14.09 -17.26 19.80
CA ARG A 361 13.51 -17.99 18.67
C ARG A 361 11.98 -17.91 18.67
N LYS A 362 11.35 -18.10 19.84
CA LYS A 362 9.89 -17.99 19.99
C LYS A 362 9.38 -16.59 19.65
N LYS A 363 10.02 -15.55 20.19
CA LYS A 363 9.68 -14.15 19.88
C LYS A 363 9.82 -13.82 18.39
N ASN A 364 10.86 -14.33 17.73
CA ASN A 364 11.06 -14.12 16.30
C ASN A 364 9.96 -14.80 15.47
N LEU A 365 9.54 -16.03 15.84
CA LEU A 365 8.43 -16.74 15.20
C LEU A 365 7.10 -16.00 15.39
N GLU A 366 6.81 -15.51 16.60
CA GLU A 366 5.61 -14.73 16.89
C GLU A 366 5.59 -13.41 16.09
N ALA A 367 6.72 -12.72 16.00
CA ALA A 367 6.86 -11.51 15.20
C ALA A 367 6.65 -11.78 13.69
N GLU A 368 7.20 -12.89 13.18
CA GLU A 368 6.99 -13.31 11.78
C GLU A 368 5.52 -13.66 11.52
N TYR A 369 4.88 -14.41 12.42
CA TYR A 369 3.46 -14.75 12.34
C TYR A 369 2.57 -13.50 12.32
N ASN A 370 2.79 -12.58 13.26
CA ASN A 370 2.02 -11.32 13.35
C ASN A 370 2.19 -10.47 12.09
N ARG A 371 3.41 -10.42 11.53
CA ARG A 371 3.67 -9.75 10.26
C ARG A 371 2.87 -10.37 9.12
N ILE A 372 2.91 -11.69 8.97
CA ILE A 372 2.23 -12.42 7.88
C ILE A 372 0.72 -12.28 8.03
N SER A 373 0.19 -12.44 9.25
CA SER A 373 -1.24 -12.27 9.55
C SER A 373 -1.73 -10.87 9.16
N LYS A 374 -0.97 -9.81 9.51
CA LYS A 374 -1.31 -8.44 9.09
C LYS A 374 -1.31 -8.28 7.57
N GLN A 375 -0.28 -8.80 6.88
CA GLN A 375 -0.22 -8.73 5.41
C GLN A 375 -1.36 -9.52 4.74
N LEU A 376 -1.75 -10.66 5.32
CA LEU A 376 -2.85 -11.48 4.81
C LEU A 376 -4.19 -10.76 4.95
N ASN A 377 -4.46 -10.14 6.10
CA ASN A 377 -5.70 -9.37 6.33
C ASN A 377 -5.84 -8.18 5.37
N GLN A 378 -4.72 -7.55 4.98
CA GLN A 378 -4.73 -6.50 3.96
C GLN A 378 -4.95 -7.04 2.54
N LEU A 379 -4.46 -8.24 2.25
CA LEU A 379 -4.52 -8.85 0.92
C LEU A 379 -5.87 -9.53 0.61
N LEU A 380 -6.52 -10.12 1.62
CA LEU A 380 -7.77 -10.87 1.45
C LEU A 380 -8.89 -10.05 0.77
N PRO A 381 -9.15 -8.78 1.13
CA PRO A 381 -10.13 -7.94 0.44
C PRO A 381 -9.78 -7.73 -1.04
N GLN A 382 -8.51 -7.50 -1.35
CA GLN A 382 -8.04 -7.31 -2.74
C GLN A 382 -8.21 -8.58 -3.58
N VAL A 383 -7.94 -9.76 -2.99
CA VAL A 383 -8.15 -11.05 -3.66
C VAL A 383 -9.64 -11.30 -3.90
N ASN A 384 -10.50 -10.97 -2.94
CA ASN A 384 -11.95 -11.06 -3.12
C ASN A 384 -12.44 -10.12 -4.23
N GLU A 385 -11.94 -8.89 -4.27
CA GLU A 385 -12.23 -7.93 -5.34
C GLU A 385 -11.81 -8.44 -6.72
N ALA A 386 -10.61 -9.02 -6.83
CA ALA A 386 -10.12 -9.63 -8.07
C ALA A 386 -11.03 -10.77 -8.55
N ASN A 387 -11.50 -11.61 -7.62
CA ASN A 387 -12.44 -12.69 -7.92
C ASN A 387 -13.82 -12.17 -8.38
N LEU A 388 -14.32 -11.10 -7.74
CA LEU A 388 -15.55 -10.44 -8.17
C LEU A 388 -15.40 -9.83 -9.56
N ALA A 389 -14.28 -9.16 -9.83
CA ALA A 389 -14.00 -8.59 -11.15
C ALA A 389 -13.93 -9.67 -12.23
N ALA A 390 -13.25 -10.81 -11.96
CA ALA A 390 -13.21 -11.95 -12.87
C ALA A 390 -14.63 -12.46 -13.20
N SER A 391 -15.48 -12.60 -12.18
CA SER A 391 -16.87 -13.03 -12.37
C SER A 391 -17.71 -12.02 -13.16
N GLU A 392 -17.56 -10.71 -12.93
CA GLU A 392 -18.30 -9.67 -13.68
C GLU A 392 -17.88 -9.61 -15.17
N LEU A 393 -16.63 -9.95 -15.45
CA LEU A 393 -16.07 -10.01 -16.80
C LEU A 393 -16.30 -11.38 -17.49
N ASN A 394 -17.05 -12.28 -16.86
CA ASN A 394 -17.30 -13.65 -17.33
C ASN A 394 -16.02 -14.47 -17.59
N ARG A 395 -15.00 -14.33 -16.72
CA ARG A 395 -13.77 -15.12 -16.77
C ARG A 395 -13.81 -16.22 -15.71
N ASP A 396 -13.49 -17.46 -16.07
CA ASP A 396 -13.40 -18.56 -15.11
C ASP A 396 -12.01 -18.61 -14.48
N ILE A 397 -11.71 -17.60 -13.67
CA ILE A 397 -10.40 -17.42 -13.02
C ILE A 397 -10.61 -17.18 -11.53
N LYS A 398 -9.80 -17.85 -10.70
CA LYS A 398 -9.88 -17.74 -9.24
C LYS A 398 -8.52 -17.37 -8.64
N PHE A 399 -8.53 -16.35 -7.79
CA PHE A 399 -7.40 -15.87 -7.02
C PHE A 399 -7.46 -16.42 -5.60
N ASN A 400 -6.37 -16.99 -5.13
CA ASN A 400 -6.21 -17.56 -3.80
C ASN A 400 -4.87 -17.14 -3.18
N THR A 401 -4.80 -16.98 -1.86
CA THR A 401 -3.54 -16.70 -1.17
C THR A 401 -2.79 -18.01 -0.83
N LYS A 402 -1.47 -18.00 -0.99
CA LYS A 402 -0.59 -19.14 -0.68
C LYS A 402 0.67 -18.65 0.05
N MET A 403 1.01 -19.29 1.16
CA MET A 403 2.25 -19.02 1.89
C MET A 403 3.33 -19.99 1.44
N VAL A 404 4.54 -19.48 1.19
CA VAL A 404 5.69 -20.28 0.77
C VAL A 404 6.90 -19.88 1.61
N LYS A 405 7.66 -20.87 2.12
CA LYS A 405 8.91 -20.60 2.83
C LYS A 405 10.06 -20.55 1.81
N LYS A 406 10.65 -19.37 1.64
CA LYS A 406 11.90 -19.25 0.88
C LYS A 406 13.05 -19.70 1.78
N ILE A 407 13.59 -20.87 1.46
CA ILE A 407 14.81 -21.38 2.07
C ILE A 407 15.98 -20.74 1.33
N ASP A 408 16.83 -20.00 2.04
CA ASP A 408 18.08 -19.49 1.50
C ASP A 408 19.08 -20.66 1.45
N PRO A 409 19.45 -21.15 0.27
CA PRO A 409 20.40 -22.26 0.18
C PRO A 409 21.74 -21.87 0.80
N ASN A 410 22.14 -20.59 0.79
CA ASN A 410 23.48 -20.14 1.18
C ASN A 410 23.67 -19.93 2.70
N LYS A 411 22.63 -20.18 3.52
CA LYS A 411 22.75 -20.14 4.98
C LYS A 411 22.75 -21.55 5.56
N ALA A 412 23.86 -21.93 6.19
CA ALA A 412 23.97 -23.15 6.98
C ALA A 412 22.99 -23.09 8.18
N GLY A 413 21.78 -23.62 7.99
CA GLY A 413 20.69 -23.47 8.95
C GLY A 413 19.47 -24.38 8.71
N GLY A 414 19.60 -25.45 7.93
CA GLY A 414 18.55 -26.46 7.72
C GLY A 414 17.18 -25.93 7.23
N LEU A 415 16.22 -26.84 7.08
CA LEU A 415 14.83 -26.59 6.64
C LEU A 415 14.02 -25.60 7.53
N SER A 416 14.61 -25.05 8.58
CA SER A 416 13.92 -24.32 9.65
C SER A 416 14.15 -22.80 9.68
N GLN A 417 15.03 -22.25 8.83
CA GLN A 417 15.39 -20.81 8.82
C GLN A 417 14.93 -20.03 7.57
N GLY A 418 13.99 -20.57 6.79
CA GLY A 418 13.43 -19.86 5.63
C GLY A 418 12.43 -18.76 6.02
N LYS A 419 12.48 -17.62 5.33
CA LYS A 419 11.50 -16.53 5.50
C LYS A 419 10.21 -16.91 4.78
N THR A 420 9.07 -16.79 5.46
CA THR A 420 7.76 -17.04 4.84
C THR A 420 7.32 -15.82 4.03
N GLU A 421 6.90 -16.05 2.78
CA GLU A 421 6.36 -15.03 1.87
C GLU A 421 4.97 -15.44 1.39
N ILE A 422 4.11 -14.45 1.16
CA ILE A 422 2.75 -14.63 0.64
C ILE A 422 2.79 -14.42 -0.88
N LEU A 423 2.20 -15.34 -1.63
CA LEU A 423 1.98 -15.29 -3.06
C LEU A 423 0.48 -15.39 -3.35
N VAL A 424 0.06 -14.86 -4.50
CA VAL A 424 -1.30 -15.04 -5.02
C VAL A 424 -1.28 -16.13 -6.09
N LYS A 425 -1.93 -17.25 -5.82
CA LYS A 425 -2.15 -18.32 -6.78
C LYS A 425 -3.36 -17.95 -7.65
N VAL A 426 -3.18 -17.94 -8.96
CA VAL A 426 -4.20 -17.66 -9.95
C VAL A 426 -4.53 -18.95 -10.69
N ASP A 427 -5.67 -19.54 -10.36
CA ASP A 427 -6.22 -20.71 -11.04
C ASP A 427 -7.00 -20.24 -12.29
N ASN A 428 -6.39 -20.39 -13.46
CA ASN A 428 -6.98 -19.97 -14.74
C ASN A 428 -7.62 -21.19 -15.43
N ASN A 429 -8.93 -21.38 -15.22
CA ASN A 429 -9.64 -22.53 -15.78
C ASN A 429 -9.90 -22.38 -17.28
N ASP A 430 -9.93 -21.15 -17.80
CA ASP A 430 -10.03 -20.87 -19.25
C ASP A 430 -8.86 -21.52 -20.01
N GLU A 431 -7.65 -21.43 -19.44
CA GLU A 431 -6.42 -21.95 -20.04
C GLU A 431 -5.98 -23.32 -19.48
N LYS A 432 -6.66 -23.81 -18.43
CA LYS A 432 -6.40 -25.10 -17.74
C LYS A 432 -5.02 -25.21 -17.08
N TYR A 433 -4.45 -24.09 -16.65
CA TYR A 433 -3.25 -24.08 -15.81
C TYR A 433 -3.33 -22.97 -14.77
N TYR A 434 -2.42 -22.99 -13.80
CA TYR A 434 -2.33 -21.96 -12.78
C TYR A 434 -0.93 -21.35 -12.74
N TYR A 435 -0.82 -20.14 -12.19
CA TYR A 435 0.44 -19.45 -11.96
C TYR A 435 0.42 -18.75 -10.62
N GLU A 436 1.60 -18.38 -10.13
CA GLU A 436 1.79 -17.74 -8.83
C GLU A 436 2.38 -16.34 -9.03
N TRP A 437 1.73 -15.33 -8.45
CA TRP A 437 2.15 -13.94 -8.52
C TRP A 437 2.72 -13.48 -7.18
N PRO A 438 3.91 -12.85 -7.19
CA PRO A 438 4.34 -11.97 -6.13
C PRO A 438 3.31 -10.86 -5.86
N LEU A 439 3.26 -10.35 -4.63
CA LEU A 439 2.28 -9.33 -4.23
C LEU A 439 2.33 -8.07 -5.10
N ASP A 440 3.53 -7.59 -5.42
CA ASP A 440 3.74 -6.43 -6.29
C ASP A 440 3.18 -6.66 -7.70
N LYS A 441 3.33 -7.87 -8.23
CA LYS A 441 2.76 -8.22 -9.53
C LYS A 441 1.23 -8.26 -9.47
N PHE A 442 0.68 -8.89 -8.43
CA PHE A 442 -0.76 -8.95 -8.22
C PHE A 442 -1.39 -7.56 -8.09
N GLU A 443 -0.81 -6.66 -7.29
CA GLU A 443 -1.31 -5.29 -7.12
C GLU A 443 -1.35 -4.53 -8.45
N ASN A 444 -0.27 -4.62 -9.25
CA ASN A 444 -0.23 -4.00 -10.57
C ASN A 444 -1.27 -4.59 -11.54
N ARG A 445 -1.44 -5.92 -11.55
CA ARG A 445 -2.45 -6.59 -12.41
C ARG A 445 -3.86 -6.27 -11.96
N LEU A 446 -4.11 -6.22 -10.65
CA LEU A 446 -5.40 -5.86 -10.07
C LEU A 446 -5.80 -4.45 -10.51
N PHE A 447 -4.87 -3.49 -10.49
CA PHE A 447 -5.13 -2.14 -11.01
C PHE A 447 -5.60 -2.17 -12.48
N MET A 448 -4.90 -2.90 -13.35
CA MET A 448 -5.30 -3.06 -14.76
C MET A 448 -6.67 -3.75 -14.91
N ILE A 449 -6.95 -4.76 -14.07
CA ILE A 449 -8.26 -5.45 -14.05
C ILE A 449 -9.37 -4.46 -13.68
N LYS A 450 -9.13 -3.57 -12.70
CA LYS A 450 -10.09 -2.53 -12.29
C LYS A 450 -10.36 -1.55 -13.42
N GLU A 451 -9.33 -1.03 -14.08
CA GLU A 451 -9.49 -0.13 -15.23
C GLU A 451 -10.32 -0.77 -16.35
N MET A 452 -10.03 -2.04 -16.66
CA MET A 452 -10.75 -2.80 -17.67
C MET A 452 -12.21 -3.05 -17.29
N LEU A 453 -12.48 -3.29 -16.01
CA LEU A 453 -13.84 -3.47 -15.49
C LEU A 453 -14.63 -2.15 -15.53
N GLU A 454 -14.00 -1.03 -15.19
CA GLU A 454 -14.62 0.30 -15.28
C GLU A 454 -15.01 0.64 -16.72
N GLU A 455 -14.12 0.38 -17.69
CA GLU A 455 -14.44 0.55 -19.11
C GLU A 455 -15.60 -0.34 -19.55
N TYR A 456 -15.65 -1.60 -19.08
CA TYR A 456 -16.78 -2.49 -19.33
C TYR A 456 -18.08 -1.95 -18.73
N PHE A 457 -18.05 -1.38 -17.53
CA PHE A 457 -19.24 -0.80 -16.90
C PHE A 457 -19.75 0.46 -17.61
N ASP A 458 -18.84 1.30 -18.10
CA ASP A 458 -19.20 2.52 -18.84
C ASP A 458 -19.75 2.22 -20.24
N THR A 459 -19.16 1.26 -20.95
CA THR A 459 -19.51 0.94 -22.34
C THR A 459 -20.56 -0.16 -22.47
N GLY A 460 -20.64 -1.07 -21.49
CA GLY A 460 -21.40 -2.31 -21.55
C GLY A 460 -20.85 -3.35 -22.53
N ILE A 461 -19.64 -3.14 -23.07
CA ILE A 461 -19.02 -4.00 -24.08
C ILE A 461 -17.77 -4.62 -23.48
N LEU A 462 -17.67 -5.95 -23.52
CA LEU A 462 -16.47 -6.65 -23.06
C LEU A 462 -15.30 -6.29 -23.99
N PRO A 463 -14.17 -5.80 -23.45
CA PRO A 463 -13.02 -5.42 -24.26
C PRO A 463 -12.40 -6.66 -24.90
N VAL A 464 -12.10 -6.56 -26.20
CA VAL A 464 -11.38 -7.62 -26.94
C VAL A 464 -9.89 -7.31 -26.84
N ILE A 465 -9.16 -8.12 -26.07
CA ILE A 465 -7.76 -7.86 -25.73
C ILE A 465 -6.89 -9.01 -26.24
N ASP A 466 -5.69 -8.66 -26.74
CA ASP A 466 -4.65 -9.64 -27.05
C ASP A 466 -4.22 -10.37 -25.77
N LYS A 467 -3.93 -11.67 -25.88
CA LYS A 467 -3.48 -12.51 -24.78
C LYS A 467 -2.31 -11.91 -23.99
N HIS A 468 -1.37 -11.22 -24.64
CA HIS A 468 -0.22 -10.61 -23.94
C HIS A 468 -0.57 -9.32 -23.19
N ALA A 469 -1.65 -8.64 -23.59
CA ALA A 469 -2.16 -7.44 -22.93
C ALA A 469 -3.22 -7.76 -21.87
N ASP A 470 -3.78 -8.98 -21.88
CA ASP A 470 -4.76 -9.43 -20.90
C ASP A 470 -4.16 -9.40 -19.47
N PRO A 471 -4.72 -8.59 -18.55
CA PRO A 471 -4.21 -8.48 -17.19
C PRO A 471 -4.46 -9.73 -16.36
N PHE A 472 -5.39 -10.60 -16.76
CA PHE A 472 -5.59 -11.89 -16.12
C PHE A 472 -4.55 -12.91 -16.54
N TRP A 473 -3.92 -12.77 -17.72
CA TRP A 473 -3.09 -13.83 -18.30
C TRP A 473 -1.60 -13.68 -18.00
N ASP A 474 -0.94 -14.83 -17.88
CA ASP A 474 0.51 -14.94 -17.76
C ASP A 474 1.00 -16.20 -18.50
N PRO A 475 2.20 -16.15 -19.12
CA PRO A 475 2.77 -17.30 -19.80
C PRO A 475 3.07 -18.42 -18.79
N PRO A 476 2.94 -19.71 -19.19
CA PRO A 476 3.29 -20.83 -18.34
C PRO A 476 4.74 -20.70 -17.85
N SER A 477 4.93 -20.74 -16.54
CA SER A 477 6.26 -20.69 -15.91
C SER A 477 6.49 -21.95 -15.07
N PRO A 478 7.74 -22.42 -14.94
CA PRO A 478 8.04 -23.58 -14.11
C PRO A 478 7.70 -23.32 -12.65
N ILE A 479 6.99 -24.26 -12.02
CA ILE A 479 6.62 -24.21 -10.61
C ILE A 479 7.48 -25.21 -9.84
N LEU A 480 8.08 -24.76 -8.74
CA LEU A 480 8.92 -25.61 -7.91
C LEU A 480 8.05 -26.62 -7.13
N ILE A 481 8.14 -27.90 -7.49
CA ILE A 481 7.41 -28.99 -6.82
C ILE A 481 7.98 -29.25 -5.42
N GLY A 482 9.31 -29.21 -5.28
CA GLY A 482 9.98 -29.41 -4.01
C GLY A 482 11.50 -29.48 -4.16
N GLN A 483 12.17 -29.75 -3.05
CA GLN A 483 13.62 -29.85 -2.98
C GLN A 483 14.04 -31.20 -2.39
N SER A 484 15.12 -31.77 -2.91
CA SER A 484 15.74 -32.98 -2.39
C SER A 484 17.20 -32.68 -2.07
N PHE A 485 17.73 -33.36 -1.06
CA PHE A 485 19.11 -33.17 -0.60
C PHE A 485 19.86 -34.48 -0.75
N LEU A 486 21.05 -34.39 -1.38
CA LEU A 486 21.96 -35.51 -1.56
C LEU A 486 23.17 -35.29 -0.64
N GLN A 487 23.46 -36.25 0.23
CA GLN A 487 24.62 -36.17 1.12
C GLN A 487 25.90 -36.48 0.34
N LEU A 488 26.84 -35.53 0.37
CA LEU A 488 28.12 -35.63 -0.34
C LEU A 488 29.26 -36.17 0.53
N GLN A 489 29.03 -36.43 1.82
CA GLN A 489 30.07 -36.97 2.72
C GLN A 489 30.73 -38.26 2.19
N PRO A 490 30.01 -39.22 1.56
CA PRO A 490 30.63 -40.41 0.98
C PRO A 490 31.60 -40.14 -0.18
N LEU A 491 31.58 -38.96 -0.81
CA LEU A 491 32.59 -38.57 -1.81
C LEU A 491 34.01 -38.59 -1.23
N GLY A 492 34.16 -38.30 0.07
CA GLY A 492 35.45 -38.36 0.75
C GLY A 492 36.07 -39.76 0.82
N CYS A 493 35.28 -40.80 0.55
CA CYS A 493 35.77 -42.18 0.45
C CYS A 493 35.75 -42.70 -1.00
N CYS A 494 35.44 -41.86 -1.99
CA CYS A 494 35.32 -42.23 -3.41
C CYS A 494 34.34 -43.39 -3.69
N ILE A 495 33.31 -43.54 -2.85
CA ILE A 495 32.30 -44.60 -2.99
C ILE A 495 31.14 -44.09 -3.84
N GLU A 496 30.69 -44.90 -4.82
CA GLU A 496 29.45 -44.60 -5.56
C GLU A 496 28.23 -44.62 -4.62
N ASN A 497 27.31 -43.68 -4.83
CA ASN A 497 26.13 -43.56 -4.00
C ASN A 497 24.91 -43.32 -4.88
N GLU A 498 24.03 -44.32 -4.93
CA GLU A 498 22.71 -44.21 -5.53
C GLU A 498 21.67 -44.17 -4.41
N MET A 499 20.81 -43.15 -4.42
CA MET A 499 19.74 -43.06 -3.45
C MET A 499 18.43 -42.60 -4.06
N THR A 500 17.34 -42.97 -3.38
CA THR A 500 16.02 -42.40 -3.65
C THR A 500 15.75 -41.34 -2.59
N ALA A 501 15.92 -40.07 -2.97
CA ALA A 501 15.69 -38.93 -2.10
C ALA A 501 14.22 -38.49 -2.16
N GLY A 502 13.62 -38.20 -1.02
CA GLY A 502 12.27 -37.63 -0.98
C GLY A 502 12.27 -36.19 -1.52
N ILE A 503 11.31 -35.86 -2.37
CA ILE A 503 11.06 -34.48 -2.82
C ILE A 503 10.24 -33.79 -1.74
N LEU A 504 10.86 -32.88 -1.00
CA LEU A 504 10.23 -32.21 0.13
C LEU A 504 9.50 -30.95 -0.34
N SER A 505 8.24 -30.81 0.07
CA SER A 505 7.45 -29.61 -0.21
C SER A 505 8.02 -28.37 0.49
N ILE A 506 8.03 -27.23 -0.20
CA ILE A 506 8.49 -25.93 0.32
C ILE A 506 7.36 -25.03 0.84
N ASP A 507 6.11 -25.47 0.70
CA ASP A 507 4.89 -24.74 1.09
C ASP A 507 4.59 -24.83 2.59
N GLY A 508 5.47 -25.44 3.39
CA GLY A 508 5.35 -25.49 4.84
C GLY A 508 4.24 -26.40 5.37
N ARG A 509 3.42 -27.03 4.51
CA ARG A 509 2.38 -27.98 4.93
C ARG A 509 2.94 -29.29 5.45
N GLY A 510 4.24 -29.53 5.24
CA GLY A 510 4.86 -30.82 5.46
C GLY A 510 4.39 -31.83 4.42
N GLY A 511 5.30 -32.64 3.88
CA GLY A 511 4.91 -33.67 2.95
C GLY A 511 5.96 -33.94 1.88
N LYS A 512 6.05 -35.22 1.53
CA LYS A 512 6.83 -35.74 0.42
C LYS A 512 5.98 -35.65 -0.84
N GLN A 513 6.41 -34.85 -1.82
CA GLN A 513 5.76 -34.61 -3.11
C GLN A 513 6.25 -35.56 -4.21
N GLY A 514 7.02 -36.58 -3.84
CA GLY A 514 7.54 -37.57 -4.76
C GLY A 514 8.88 -38.12 -4.33
N ASP A 515 9.46 -38.91 -5.23
CA ASP A 515 10.72 -39.62 -5.08
C ASP A 515 11.64 -39.22 -6.23
N LEU A 516 12.86 -38.79 -5.91
CA LEU A 516 13.90 -38.52 -6.89
C LEU A 516 14.99 -39.57 -6.76
N ARG A 517 15.16 -40.41 -7.78
CA ARG A 517 16.33 -41.30 -7.87
C ARG A 517 17.50 -40.49 -8.43
N ILE A 518 18.50 -40.32 -7.59
CA ILE A 518 19.70 -39.53 -7.87
C ILE A 518 20.92 -40.24 -7.28
N GLY A 519 22.04 -40.17 -7.98
CA GLY A 519 23.29 -40.70 -7.48
C GLY A 519 24.50 -39.95 -7.99
N TYR A 520 25.65 -40.34 -7.47
CA TYR A 520 26.95 -39.93 -8.00
C TYR A 520 27.92 -41.09 -8.01
N LYS A 521 28.86 -41.03 -8.96
CA LYS A 521 29.93 -42.01 -9.12
C LYS A 521 31.24 -41.32 -9.47
N PRO A 522 32.39 -41.83 -8.98
CA PRO A 522 33.69 -41.45 -9.52
C PRO A 522 33.71 -41.58 -11.04
N CYS A 523 34.31 -40.62 -11.73
CA CYS A 523 34.49 -40.71 -13.17
C CYS A 523 35.81 -40.11 -13.64
N THR A 524 36.19 -40.44 -14.86
CA THR A 524 37.26 -39.75 -15.59
C THR A 524 36.80 -38.36 -16.04
N GLU A 525 37.73 -37.51 -16.52
CA GLU A 525 37.38 -36.21 -17.11
C GLU A 525 36.40 -36.33 -18.29
N THR A 526 36.38 -37.48 -18.97
CA THR A 526 35.44 -37.76 -20.07
C THR A 526 34.11 -38.34 -19.60
N GLY A 527 33.92 -38.57 -18.30
CA GLY A 527 32.71 -39.14 -17.71
C GLY A 527 32.63 -40.67 -17.74
N ASP A 528 33.75 -41.38 -17.95
CA ASP A 528 33.78 -42.85 -17.85
C ASP A 528 33.79 -43.28 -16.38
N THR A 529 32.91 -44.20 -16.01
CA THR A 529 32.71 -44.70 -14.64
C THR A 529 33.27 -46.11 -14.44
N ASN A 530 33.89 -46.71 -15.47
CA ASN A 530 34.48 -48.04 -15.35
C ASN A 530 35.67 -48.03 -14.37
N GLU A 531 35.61 -48.89 -13.34
CA GLU A 531 36.61 -48.96 -12.27
C GLU A 531 38.04 -49.15 -12.81
N ASP A 532 38.21 -49.95 -13.87
CA ASP A 532 39.51 -50.21 -14.50
C ASP A 532 40.15 -48.98 -15.16
N ASN A 533 39.34 -47.96 -15.48
CA ASN A 533 39.76 -46.74 -16.17
C ASN A 533 39.85 -45.53 -15.25
N LEU A 534 39.48 -45.67 -13.96
CA LEU A 534 39.55 -44.58 -13.00
C LEU A 534 41.01 -44.30 -12.61
N PRO A 535 41.38 -43.03 -12.40
CA PRO A 535 42.69 -42.67 -11.85
C PRO A 535 42.98 -43.38 -10.53
N GLU A 536 44.24 -43.77 -10.31
CA GLU A 536 44.71 -44.35 -9.04
C GLU A 536 44.44 -43.42 -7.84
N GLU A 537 44.26 -42.12 -8.09
CA GLU A 537 43.88 -41.10 -7.10
C GLU A 537 42.53 -41.38 -6.39
N PHE A 538 41.67 -42.25 -6.95
CA PHE A 538 40.42 -42.68 -6.31
C PHE A 538 40.61 -43.83 -5.30
N LEU A 539 41.80 -44.45 -5.23
CA LEU A 539 42.14 -45.52 -4.29
C LEU A 539 42.66 -44.94 -2.97
N VAL A 540 41.76 -44.36 -2.18
CA VAL A 540 42.11 -43.74 -0.89
C VAL A 540 41.72 -44.61 0.30
N GLU A 541 42.64 -44.75 1.26
CA GLU A 541 42.38 -45.44 2.53
C GLU A 541 41.79 -44.50 3.59
N SER A 542 42.00 -43.18 3.43
CA SER A 542 41.42 -42.15 4.28
C SER A 542 41.05 -40.89 3.49
N PRO A 543 39.98 -40.17 3.87
CA PRO A 543 39.54 -38.95 3.16
C PRO A 543 40.60 -37.83 3.09
N ASP A 544 41.52 -37.78 4.04
CA ASP A 544 42.58 -36.76 4.08
C ASP A 544 43.53 -36.86 2.87
N GLN A 545 43.63 -38.03 2.24
CA GLN A 545 44.47 -38.27 1.06
C GLN A 545 43.95 -37.55 -0.19
N LEU A 546 42.68 -37.14 -0.20
CA LEU A 546 42.07 -36.38 -1.31
C LEU A 546 42.39 -34.88 -1.25
N LEU A 547 42.91 -34.37 -0.13
CA LEU A 547 43.16 -32.95 0.07
C LEU A 547 44.33 -32.46 -0.80
N GLY A 548 44.06 -31.49 -1.68
CA GLY A 548 45.07 -30.89 -2.56
C GLY A 548 45.17 -31.52 -3.96
N LEU A 549 44.41 -32.58 -4.23
CA LEU A 549 44.23 -33.12 -5.58
C LEU A 549 43.33 -32.21 -6.41
N SER A 550 43.63 -32.09 -7.70
CA SER A 550 42.94 -31.16 -8.61
C SER A 550 42.10 -31.85 -9.69
N ASN A 551 42.20 -33.17 -9.84
CA ASN A 551 41.60 -33.92 -10.95
C ASN A 551 40.53 -34.93 -10.49
N LEU A 552 39.81 -34.62 -9.41
CA LEU A 552 38.70 -35.46 -8.93
C LEU A 552 37.42 -35.10 -9.68
N ASN A 553 36.99 -35.99 -10.57
CA ASN A 553 35.74 -35.85 -11.31
C ASN A 553 34.69 -36.83 -10.80
N PHE A 554 33.45 -36.38 -10.67
CA PHE A 554 32.32 -37.21 -10.29
C PHE A 554 31.16 -36.96 -11.25
N LEU A 555 30.56 -38.05 -11.73
CA LEU A 555 29.36 -38.01 -12.55
C LEU A 555 28.14 -37.99 -11.63
N VAL A 556 27.28 -36.98 -11.78
CA VAL A 556 26.00 -36.91 -11.07
C VAL A 556 24.89 -37.33 -12.02
N GLU A 557 24.16 -38.38 -11.65
CA GLU A 557 23.08 -38.93 -12.47
C GLU A 557 21.73 -38.70 -11.78
N VAL A 558 20.78 -38.17 -12.56
CA VAL A 558 19.39 -37.98 -12.14
C VAL A 558 18.53 -38.92 -12.98
N ASP A 559 18.29 -40.13 -12.47
CA ASP A 559 17.68 -41.21 -13.25
C ASP A 559 16.21 -40.99 -13.53
N SER A 560 15.44 -40.68 -12.49
CA SER A 560 13.98 -40.58 -12.59
C SER A 560 13.36 -39.87 -11.39
N ALA A 561 12.21 -39.25 -11.63
CA ALA A 561 11.32 -38.76 -10.59
C ALA A 561 10.00 -39.54 -10.63
N MET A 562 9.57 -40.08 -9.49
CA MET A 562 8.37 -40.91 -9.34
C MET A 562 7.41 -40.28 -8.32
N ASN A 563 6.14 -40.69 -8.35
CA ASN A 563 5.11 -40.25 -7.40
C ASN A 563 4.90 -38.72 -7.34
N LEU A 564 5.15 -38.02 -8.46
CA LEU A 564 4.92 -36.58 -8.56
C LEU A 564 3.42 -36.24 -8.58
N PRO A 565 3.02 -35.05 -8.11
CA PRO A 565 1.62 -34.64 -8.13
C PRO A 565 1.12 -34.53 -9.57
N SER A 566 0.02 -35.22 -9.89
CA SER A 566 -0.49 -35.29 -11.27
C SER A 566 -0.86 -33.93 -11.86
N ASN A 567 -1.22 -32.97 -11.01
CA ASN A 567 -1.52 -31.58 -11.37
C ASN A 567 -0.28 -30.72 -11.64
N LEU A 568 0.93 -31.20 -11.32
CA LEU A 568 2.21 -30.49 -11.50
C LEU A 568 3.17 -31.21 -12.45
N CYS A 569 2.83 -32.41 -12.88
CA CYS A 569 3.69 -33.27 -13.70
C CYS A 569 3.49 -33.02 -15.20
N TYR A 570 3.61 -31.77 -15.64
CA TYR A 570 3.60 -31.41 -17.06
C TYR A 570 4.99 -30.94 -17.46
N ASN A 571 5.79 -31.84 -18.03
CA ASN A 571 7.20 -31.62 -18.37
C ASN A 571 8.11 -31.28 -17.15
N PRO A 572 8.19 -32.17 -16.14
CA PRO A 572 9.04 -31.94 -14.97
C PRO A 572 10.52 -31.95 -15.37
N PHE A 573 11.31 -31.06 -14.78
CA PHE A 573 12.76 -31.03 -14.92
C PHE A 573 13.43 -30.74 -13.58
N VAL A 574 14.70 -31.12 -13.46
CA VAL A 574 15.51 -30.89 -12.27
C VAL A 574 16.52 -29.78 -12.56
N LYS A 575 16.68 -28.86 -11.61
CA LYS A 575 17.81 -27.91 -11.57
C LYS A 575 18.66 -28.26 -10.36
N TYR A 576 19.98 -28.32 -10.55
CA TYR A 576 20.94 -28.59 -9.48
C TYR A 576 21.87 -27.38 -9.29
N HIS A 577 22.41 -27.27 -8.07
CA HIS A 577 23.43 -26.29 -7.72
C HIS A 577 24.41 -26.98 -6.76
N PHE A 578 25.70 -26.89 -7.04
CA PHE A 578 26.74 -27.36 -6.13
C PHE A 578 27.08 -26.23 -5.15
N GLN A 579 27.12 -26.54 -3.86
CA GLN A 579 27.47 -25.59 -2.79
C GLN A 579 28.82 -25.95 -2.19
#